data_AF-A0A0V8JGT0-F1
#
_entry.id   AF-A0A0V8JGT0-F1
#
_cell.length_a   1.000
_cell.length_b   1.000
_cell.length_c   1.000
_cell.angle_alpha   90.00
_cell.angle_beta   90.00
_cell.angle_gamma   90.00
#
_symmetry.space_group_name_H-M   'P 1'
#
loop_
_entity.id
_entity.type
_entity.pdbx_description
1 polymer ?
#
loop_
_entity_poly.entity_id
_entity_poly.type
_entity_poly.pdbx_seq_one_letter_code
_entity_poly.pdbx_strand_id
1 'polypeptide(L)'
;MDSKKAMLMEMQKLIHEYSQIGDQLTNINQELVWQELNLTDEEALSLSKENLSPASIKAIEKTVKDNMMSLFHDFMCLVDGVSDPNDIEIENDGVWLGLQIKPKHLLSEQELEDEDSELLLHDEVYDSYWDWKDQFGENDDENQ
;
A
#
# COMPACT_ATOMS: atom_id res chain seq x y z
N MET A 1 16.06 -9.52 -19.41
CA MET A 1 15.64 -9.77 -18.02
C MET A 1 14.20 -10.22 -18.08
N ASP A 2 13.84 -11.32 -17.43
CA ASP A 2 12.44 -11.76 -17.43
C ASP A 2 11.56 -10.80 -16.61
N SER A 3 10.26 -10.78 -16.90
CA SER A 3 9.29 -9.85 -16.31
C SER A 3 9.21 -9.98 -14.77
N LYS A 4 9.37 -11.20 -14.23
CA LYS A 4 9.37 -11.42 -12.78
C LYS A 4 10.54 -10.72 -12.11
N LYS A 5 11.75 -10.89 -12.64
CA LYS A 5 12.94 -10.21 -12.13
C LYS A 5 12.84 -8.69 -12.26
N ALA A 6 12.26 -8.19 -13.36
CA ALA A 6 12.03 -6.76 -13.54
C ALA A 6 11.09 -6.18 -12.46
N MET A 7 9.96 -6.84 -12.23
CA MET A 7 8.98 -6.45 -11.21
C MET A 7 9.59 -6.42 -9.80
N LEU A 8 10.30 -7.49 -9.41
CA LEU A 8 10.93 -7.56 -8.09
C LEU A 8 12.00 -6.47 -7.89
N MET A 9 12.73 -6.11 -8.94
CA MET A 9 13.70 -5.01 -8.87
C MET A 9 13.02 -3.65 -8.73
N GLU A 10 11.93 -3.41 -9.47
CA GLU A 10 11.16 -2.16 -9.35
C GLU A 10 10.53 -2.04 -7.96
N MET A 11 9.98 -3.13 -7.41
CA MET A 11 9.47 -3.18 -6.04
C MET A 11 10.52 -2.74 -5.01
N GLN A 12 11.75 -3.26 -5.11
CA GLN A 12 12.84 -2.85 -4.21
C GLN A 12 13.21 -1.38 -4.34
N LYS A 13 13.14 -0.82 -5.55
CA LYS A 13 13.36 0.60 -5.81
C LYS A 13 12.24 1.44 -5.18
N LEU A 14 10.97 1.09 -5.41
CA LEU A 14 9.82 1.80 -4.84
C LEU A 14 9.87 1.78 -3.30
N ILE A 15 10.13 0.62 -2.69
CA ILE A 15 10.30 0.51 -1.23
C ILE A 15 11.39 1.47 -0.72
N HIS A 16 12.50 1.58 -1.45
CA HIS A 16 13.55 2.51 -1.05
C HIS A 16 13.10 3.97 -1.16
N GLU A 17 12.48 4.35 -2.28
CA GLU A 17 12.04 5.72 -2.56
C GLU A 17 10.96 6.17 -1.56
N TYR A 18 9.91 5.37 -1.37
CA TYR A 18 8.82 5.69 -0.43
C TYR A 18 9.25 5.64 1.04
N SER A 19 10.35 4.96 1.37
CA SER A 19 10.87 4.99 2.74
C SER A 19 11.71 6.24 3.05
N GLN A 20 12.08 7.07 2.04
CA GLN A 20 12.86 8.30 2.26
C GLN A 20 11.95 9.47 2.67
N ILE A 21 11.36 9.38 3.85
CA ILE A 21 10.39 10.37 4.35
C ILE A 21 11.03 11.53 5.14
N GLY A 22 12.37 11.61 5.18
CA GLY A 22 13.07 12.61 5.99
C GLY A 22 12.67 14.07 5.69
N ASP A 23 12.44 14.40 4.42
CA ASP A 23 11.99 15.74 4.03
C ASP A 23 10.57 16.04 4.53
N GLN A 24 9.67 15.04 4.56
CA GLN A 24 8.32 15.19 5.10
C GLN A 24 8.34 15.40 6.62
N LEU A 25 9.28 14.75 7.32
CA LEU A 25 9.45 14.88 8.77
C LEU A 25 10.12 16.20 9.20
N THR A 26 10.81 16.89 8.29
CA THR A 26 11.61 18.09 8.63
C THR A 26 11.11 19.37 7.96
N ASN A 27 10.44 19.26 6.82
CA ASN A 27 10.01 20.38 6.00
C ASN A 27 8.48 20.50 6.04
N ILE A 28 7.96 20.91 7.20
CA ILE A 28 6.52 21.01 7.41
C ILE A 28 6.01 22.30 6.75
N ASN A 29 5.74 22.23 5.45
CA ASN A 29 4.77 23.13 4.83
C ASN A 29 3.39 22.68 5.32
N GLN A 30 2.93 23.35 6.38
CA GLN A 30 1.87 22.89 7.29
C GLN A 30 0.57 22.49 6.58
N GLU A 31 0.09 23.20 5.57
CA GLU A 31 -1.24 22.90 5.01
C GLU A 31 -1.30 21.68 4.06
N LEU A 32 -0.26 21.42 3.27
CA LEU A 32 -0.28 20.38 2.23
C LEU A 32 -0.01 18.98 2.81
N VAL A 33 0.97 18.89 3.72
CA VAL A 33 1.37 17.61 4.32
C VAL A 33 0.31 17.07 5.29
N TRP A 34 -0.44 17.95 5.98
CA TRP A 34 -1.49 17.52 6.91
C TRP A 34 -2.70 16.94 6.18
N GLN A 35 -3.02 17.46 5.00
CA GLN A 35 -4.07 16.88 4.14
C GLN A 35 -3.67 15.53 3.56
N GLU A 36 -2.41 15.38 3.13
CA GLU A 36 -1.92 14.11 2.57
C GLU A 36 -1.78 12.99 3.62
N LEU A 37 -1.38 13.33 4.85
CA LEU A 37 -1.20 12.36 5.93
C LEU A 37 -2.43 12.20 6.85
N ASN A 38 -3.49 12.99 6.62
CA ASN A 38 -4.67 13.07 7.48
C ASN A 38 -4.32 13.26 8.97
N LEU A 39 -3.29 14.07 9.25
CA LEU A 39 -2.88 14.36 10.63
C LEU A 39 -3.89 15.29 11.30
N THR A 40 -4.17 15.04 12.57
CA THR A 40 -4.86 16.02 13.42
C THR A 40 -3.97 17.25 13.67
N ASP A 41 -4.59 18.38 13.98
CA ASP A 41 -3.86 19.62 14.35
C ASP A 41 -2.87 19.40 15.50
N GLU A 42 -3.20 18.51 16.45
CA GLU A 42 -2.36 18.18 17.60
C GLU A 42 -1.10 17.39 17.19
N GLU A 43 -1.26 16.37 16.35
CA GLU A 43 -0.15 15.55 15.85
C GLU A 43 0.81 16.40 15.01
N ALA A 44 0.25 17.19 14.11
CA ALA A 44 0.93 18.16 13.29
C ALA A 44 1.76 19.17 14.11
N LEU A 45 1.12 19.80 15.10
CA LEU A 45 1.78 20.76 15.99
C LEU A 45 2.88 20.08 16.82
N SER A 46 2.64 18.87 17.29
CA SER A 46 3.61 18.11 18.09
C SER A 46 4.84 17.76 17.25
N LEU A 47 4.64 17.20 16.05
CA LEU A 47 5.72 16.88 15.11
C LEU A 47 6.55 18.13 14.76
N SER A 48 5.91 19.29 14.59
CA SER A 48 6.63 20.55 14.30
C SER A 48 7.54 21.05 15.41
N LYS A 49 7.33 20.59 16.65
CA LYS A 49 8.16 20.94 17.80
C LYS A 49 9.29 19.93 18.03
N GLU A 50 9.23 18.77 17.39
CA GLU A 50 10.24 17.74 17.54
C GLU A 50 11.52 18.12 16.80
N ASN A 51 12.65 18.10 17.53
CA ASN A 51 13.96 18.35 16.95
C ASN A 51 14.59 17.04 16.51
N LEU A 52 14.05 16.44 15.45
CA LEU A 52 14.50 15.14 14.94
C LEU A 52 15.95 15.23 14.41
N SER A 53 16.85 14.49 15.05
CA SER A 53 18.24 14.40 14.58
C SER A 53 18.32 13.63 13.24
N PRO A 54 19.36 13.85 12.42
CA PRO A 54 19.58 13.04 11.22
C PRO A 54 19.65 11.52 11.50
N ALA A 55 20.13 11.13 12.69
CA ALA A 55 20.15 9.73 13.10
C ALA A 55 18.75 9.20 13.42
N SER A 56 17.89 10.01 14.04
CA SER A 56 16.50 9.68 14.34
C SER A 56 15.69 9.50 13.05
N ILE A 57 15.82 10.45 12.11
CA ILE A 57 15.16 10.38 10.80
C ILE A 57 15.57 9.10 10.09
N LYS A 58 16.87 8.81 10.01
CA LYS A 58 17.38 7.60 9.37
C LYS A 58 16.91 6.30 10.05
N ALA A 59 16.66 6.33 11.36
CA ALA A 59 16.08 5.19 12.07
C ALA A 59 14.62 5.00 11.65
N ILE A 60 13.83 6.07 11.61
CA ILE A 60 12.43 6.05 11.15
C ILE A 60 12.34 5.52 9.71
N GLU A 61 13.13 6.06 8.78
CA GLU A 61 13.14 5.62 7.38
C GLU A 61 13.46 4.13 7.22
N LYS A 62 14.36 3.59 8.06
CA LYS A 62 14.65 2.15 8.07
C LYS A 62 13.48 1.32 8.60
N THR A 63 12.79 1.81 9.63
CA THR A 63 11.59 1.16 10.15
C THR A 63 10.47 1.16 9.10
N VAL A 64 10.23 2.29 8.43
CA VAL A 64 9.27 2.38 7.31
C VAL A 64 9.64 1.38 6.22
N LYS A 65 10.92 1.33 5.82
CA LYS A 65 11.41 0.37 4.83
C LYS A 65 11.12 -1.08 5.22
N ASP A 66 11.39 -1.44 6.47
CA ASP A 66 11.19 -2.81 6.98
C ASP A 66 9.70 -3.20 7.00
N ASN A 67 8.83 -2.27 7.39
CA ASN A 67 7.38 -2.47 7.34
C ASN A 67 6.88 -2.65 5.89
N MET A 68 7.37 -1.84 4.95
CA MET A 68 7.01 -2.00 3.53
C MET A 68 7.51 -3.33 2.95
N MET A 69 8.72 -3.77 3.33
CA MET A 69 9.22 -5.09 2.94
C MET A 69 8.32 -6.22 3.46
N SER A 70 7.85 -6.10 4.70
CA SER A 70 6.95 -7.07 5.32
C SER A 70 5.58 -7.08 4.62
N LEU A 71 5.03 -5.90 4.31
CA LEU A 71 3.78 -5.77 3.53
C LEU A 71 3.87 -6.51 2.19
N PHE A 72 4.92 -6.27 1.40
CA PHE A 72 5.08 -6.94 0.10
C PHE A 72 5.34 -8.44 0.24
N HIS A 73 6.02 -8.87 1.30
CA HIS A 73 6.20 -10.28 1.60
C HIS A 73 4.84 -10.95 1.84
N ASP A 74 4.02 -10.38 2.71
CA ASP A 74 2.72 -10.94 3.09
C ASP A 74 1.75 -10.93 1.91
N PHE A 75 1.78 -9.87 1.08
CA PHE A 75 1.06 -9.84 -0.20
C PHE A 75 1.45 -11.01 -1.11
N MET A 76 2.74 -11.33 -1.25
CA MET A 76 3.19 -12.46 -2.06
C MET A 76 2.76 -13.80 -1.45
N CYS A 77 2.72 -13.91 -0.11
CA CYS A 77 2.18 -15.09 0.56
C CYS A 77 0.70 -15.32 0.24
N LEU A 78 -0.11 -14.25 0.17
CA LEU A 78 -1.50 -14.33 -0.27
C LEU A 78 -1.58 -14.78 -1.73
N VAL A 79 -0.80 -14.16 -2.64
CA VAL A 79 -0.79 -14.56 -4.06
C VAL A 79 -0.41 -16.03 -4.23
N ASP A 80 0.60 -16.52 -3.50
CA ASP A 80 1.05 -17.91 -3.57
C ASP A 80 0.10 -18.91 -2.85
N GLY A 81 -0.91 -18.43 -2.13
CA GLY A 81 -1.86 -19.26 -1.38
C GLY A 81 -1.24 -19.97 -0.17
N VAL A 82 -0.16 -19.41 0.39
CA VAL A 82 0.51 -19.96 1.59
C VAL A 82 0.05 -19.30 2.89
N SER A 83 -0.78 -18.27 2.78
CA SER A 83 -1.53 -17.64 3.87
C SER A 83 -2.96 -17.35 3.41
N ASP A 84 -3.91 -17.33 4.35
CA ASP A 84 -5.31 -16.96 4.09
C ASP A 84 -5.54 -15.46 4.34
N PRO A 85 -6.48 -14.81 3.64
CA PRO A 85 -6.98 -13.48 4.01
C PRO A 85 -7.58 -13.52 5.43
N ASN A 86 -7.22 -12.53 6.25
CA ASN A 86 -7.83 -12.36 7.57
C ASN A 86 -9.07 -11.46 7.44
N ASP A 87 -10.12 -11.80 8.18
CA ASP A 87 -11.35 -10.98 8.32
C ASP A 87 -12.11 -10.69 7.01
N ILE A 88 -11.79 -11.40 5.93
CA ILE A 88 -12.51 -11.35 4.65
C ILE A 88 -13.15 -12.72 4.41
N GLU A 89 -14.47 -12.74 4.29
CA GLU A 89 -15.21 -13.95 3.91
C GLU A 89 -14.98 -14.28 2.44
N ILE A 90 -14.52 -15.50 2.17
CA ILE A 90 -14.43 -16.01 0.81
C ILE A 90 -15.81 -16.56 0.43
N GLU A 91 -16.35 -16.04 -0.68
CA GLU A 91 -17.68 -16.43 -1.15
C GLU A 91 -17.88 -17.96 -1.14
N ASN A 92 -19.08 -18.37 -0.75
CA ASN A 92 -19.51 -19.78 -0.67
C ASN A 92 -18.67 -20.64 0.30
N ASP A 93 -18.24 -20.07 1.43
CA ASP A 93 -17.37 -20.75 2.42
C ASP A 93 -16.08 -21.30 1.76
N GLY A 94 -15.56 -20.58 0.76
CA GLY A 94 -14.44 -21.02 -0.04
C GLY A 94 -13.12 -21.08 0.73
N VAL A 95 -12.21 -21.93 0.28
CA VAL A 95 -10.82 -21.92 0.74
C VAL A 95 -10.02 -21.00 -0.17
N TRP A 96 -9.16 -20.17 0.40
CA TRP A 96 -8.23 -19.37 -0.40
C TRP A 96 -7.23 -20.26 -1.12
N LEU A 97 -7.13 -20.12 -2.44
CA LEU A 97 -6.21 -20.91 -3.26
C LEU A 97 -5.07 -20.06 -3.85
N GLY A 98 -4.96 -18.80 -3.43
CA GLY A 98 -4.06 -17.83 -4.03
C GLY A 98 -4.60 -17.23 -5.33
N LEU A 99 -3.75 -16.43 -5.98
CA LEU A 99 -4.03 -15.76 -7.24
C LEU A 99 -3.00 -16.14 -8.30
N GLN A 100 -3.44 -16.21 -9.56
CA GLN A 100 -2.54 -16.41 -10.69
C GLN A 100 -2.29 -15.10 -11.43
N ILE A 101 -1.09 -14.53 -11.29
CA ILE A 101 -0.67 -13.37 -12.06
C ILE A 101 0.03 -13.83 -13.35
N LYS A 102 -0.58 -13.57 -14.51
CA LYS A 102 0.00 -13.88 -15.82
C LYS A 102 0.61 -12.62 -16.45
N PRO A 103 1.89 -12.65 -16.89
CA PRO A 103 2.44 -11.58 -17.72
C PRO A 103 1.60 -11.38 -18.99
N LYS A 104 1.28 -10.12 -19.34
CA LYS A 104 0.44 -9.80 -20.51
C LYS A 104 0.86 -10.50 -21.82
N HIS A 105 2.18 -10.63 -22.05
CA HIS A 105 2.70 -11.32 -23.26
C HIS A 105 2.44 -12.83 -23.30
N LEU A 106 1.93 -13.42 -22.22
CA LEU A 106 1.53 -14.83 -22.13
C LEU A 106 0.00 -15.00 -22.21
N LEU A 107 -0.76 -13.90 -22.28
CA LEU A 107 -2.19 -13.92 -22.50
C LEU A 107 -2.47 -14.15 -24.01
N SER A 108 -3.55 -14.86 -24.30
CA SER A 108 -4.07 -15.01 -25.65
C SER A 108 -4.66 -13.69 -26.18
N GLU A 109 -4.80 -13.54 -27.50
CA GLU A 109 -5.44 -12.37 -28.10
C GLU A 109 -6.86 -12.15 -27.55
N GLN A 110 -7.58 -13.24 -27.28
CA GLN A 110 -8.92 -13.19 -26.68
C GLN A 110 -8.88 -12.70 -25.21
N GLU A 111 -7.92 -13.16 -24.40
CA GLU A 111 -7.71 -12.66 -23.03
C GLU A 111 -7.25 -11.19 -23.01
N LEU A 112 -6.68 -10.66 -24.10
CA LEU A 112 -6.27 -9.25 -24.23
C LEU A 112 -7.40 -8.36 -24.75
N GLU A 113 -8.32 -8.88 -25.56
CA GLU A 113 -9.48 -8.15 -26.11
C GLU A 113 -10.61 -7.99 -25.08
N ASP A 114 -10.73 -8.90 -24.12
CA ASP A 114 -11.69 -8.81 -23.01
C ASP A 114 -11.27 -7.79 -21.91
N GLU A 115 -10.14 -7.07 -22.06
CA GLU A 115 -9.64 -6.03 -21.13
C GLU A 115 -10.52 -4.75 -21.07
N ASP A 116 -11.56 -4.62 -21.91
CA ASP A 116 -12.41 -3.41 -22.00
C ASP A 116 -13.32 -3.15 -20.79
N SER A 117 -13.37 -4.05 -19.79
CA SER A 117 -14.18 -3.86 -18.56
C SER A 117 -13.41 -3.92 -17.24
N GLU A 118 -12.11 -4.19 -17.24
CA GLU A 118 -11.32 -4.32 -16.01
C GLU A 118 -10.62 -2.99 -15.72
N LEU A 119 -10.99 -2.35 -14.60
CA LEU A 119 -10.25 -1.22 -14.05
C LEU A 119 -8.77 -1.62 -13.93
N LEU A 120 -7.86 -0.70 -14.22
CA LEU A 120 -6.44 -1.04 -14.11
C LEU A 120 -6.14 -1.39 -12.64
N LEU A 121 -5.25 -2.34 -12.37
CA LEU A 121 -4.96 -2.81 -10.99
C LEU A 121 -4.71 -1.69 -9.97
N HIS A 122 -4.20 -0.54 -10.40
CA HIS A 122 -4.00 0.61 -9.50
C HIS A 122 -5.29 1.33 -9.15
N ASP A 123 -6.26 1.39 -10.06
CA ASP A 123 -7.61 1.90 -9.81
C ASP A 123 -8.34 0.97 -8.84
N GLU A 124 -8.26 -0.35 -9.04
CA GLU A 124 -8.85 -1.33 -8.12
C GLU A 124 -8.24 -1.27 -6.71
N VAL A 125 -6.93 -0.99 -6.59
CA VAL A 125 -6.29 -0.77 -5.29
C VAL A 125 -6.89 0.44 -4.57
N TYR A 126 -7.22 1.52 -5.27
CA TYR A 126 -7.84 2.68 -4.65
C TYR A 126 -9.32 2.45 -4.31
N ASP A 127 -10.07 1.83 -5.22
CA ASP A 127 -11.48 1.55 -5.00
C ASP A 127 -11.67 0.55 -3.83
N SER A 128 -10.84 -0.49 -3.76
CA SER A 128 -10.88 -1.46 -2.65
C SER A 128 -10.58 -0.84 -1.28
N TYR A 129 -9.77 0.22 -1.21
CA TYR A 129 -9.57 0.95 0.04
C TYR A 129 -10.87 1.62 0.51
N TRP A 130 -11.60 2.27 -0.40
CA TRP A 130 -12.86 2.94 -0.06
C TRP A 130 -13.94 1.92 0.31
N ASP A 131 -14.05 0.82 -0.43
CA ASP A 131 -14.97 -0.28 -0.12
C ASP A 131 -14.72 -0.87 1.28
N TRP A 132 -13.44 -1.08 1.64
CA TRP A 132 -13.07 -1.54 2.98
C TRP A 132 -13.42 -0.50 4.03
N LYS A 133 -13.09 0.78 3.78
CA LYS A 133 -13.36 1.86 4.72
C LYS A 133 -14.85 1.98 5.01
N ASP A 134 -15.71 1.88 3.99
CA ASP A 134 -17.17 1.95 4.15
C ASP A 134 -17.73 0.77 4.97
N GLN A 135 -17.06 -0.39 4.96
CA GLN A 135 -17.52 -1.60 5.64
C GLN A 135 -16.99 -1.73 7.07
N PHE A 136 -15.76 -1.29 7.32
CA PHE A 136 -15.02 -1.56 8.57
C PHE A 136 -14.46 -0.32 9.25
N GLY A 137 -14.39 0.81 8.54
CA GLY A 137 -13.97 2.09 9.11
C GLY A 137 -15.08 2.67 9.97
N GLU A 138 -14.82 2.82 11.27
CA GLU A 138 -15.76 3.39 12.24
C GLU A 138 -16.38 4.71 11.75
N ASN A 139 -17.67 4.92 12.07
CA ASN A 139 -18.38 6.18 11.88
C ASN A 139 -17.69 7.31 12.68
N ASP A 140 -16.66 7.92 12.13
CA ASP A 140 -15.93 9.03 12.78
C ASP A 140 -16.74 10.35 12.83
N ASP A 141 -17.96 10.38 12.29
CA ASP A 141 -18.80 11.59 12.21
C ASP A 141 -20.23 11.43 12.78
N GLU A 142 -20.40 10.86 13.98
CA GLU A 142 -21.67 10.96 14.74
C GLU A 142 -21.61 11.80 16.04
N ASN A 143 -20.61 12.68 16.21
CA ASN A 143 -20.65 13.67 17.29
C ASN A 143 -20.15 15.07 16.86
N GLN A 144 -21.00 15.83 16.17
CA GLN A 144 -21.00 17.31 16.23
C GLN A 144 -22.42 17.85 16.46
#